data_AF-A0A9J7N549-F1
#
_entry.id   AF-A0A9J7N549-F1
#
_cell.length_a   1.000
_cell.length_b   1.000
_cell.length_c   1.000
_cell.angle_alpha   90.00
_cell.angle_beta   90.00
_cell.angle_gamma   90.00
#
_symmetry.space_group_name_H-M   'P 1'
#
loop_
_entity.id
_entity.type
_entity.pdbx_description
1 polymer ?
#
loop_
_entity_poly.entity_id
_entity_poly.type
_entity_poly.pdbx_seq_one_letter_code
_entity_poly.pdbx_strand_id
1 'polypeptide(L)'
;MVELLTAAARVGGATHLVSAVTSVLQHGPKVEELTCGGMVNQVREAFAETMTSVVQLASTYPIACSNSIGLLCVIPYTRAEERCLVRSGLVQLLDKLCSLSSYRDQSNTETQTMKQRVSAMAWAGFQVLSNRCVMWEDEEGAASAVEHSGLARQVSALLTNHLARATECSGDEAAGTEALQEVLSLLNNLSRSKLGKAILSQPACVSKLLSLLLDQRPSPKLVLIVLQLCRVALPLISAEDCENIQLPCWGQDMHVFEGGIQDPAARIASLLLAKLGDYVVPGAQTALSLASPDHSQPSAPASAAVHGGTGDRERLEETEAQDGRIAVYVHKREDQSSHEVIQPLLSCDGRPFRLGSGANMEKVVRMDRDLTRSGRAEVITEDTYPPSNWLLSETVPSKWM
;
A
#
# COMPACT_ATOMS: atom_id res chain seq x y z
N MET A 1 40.99 4.64 -11.26
CA MET A 1 40.14 3.54 -10.72
C MET A 1 39.28 2.91 -11.80
N VAL A 2 38.51 3.69 -12.57
CA VAL A 2 37.73 3.20 -13.72
C VAL A 2 38.56 2.32 -14.66
N GLU A 3 39.68 2.83 -15.18
CA GLU A 3 40.55 2.08 -16.09
C GLU A 3 41.05 0.76 -15.50
N LEU A 4 41.36 0.75 -14.20
CA LEU A 4 41.81 -0.44 -13.47
C LEU A 4 40.69 -1.50 -13.42
N LEU A 5 39.46 -1.09 -13.11
CA LEU A 5 38.29 -1.97 -13.14
C LEU A 5 38.02 -2.50 -14.55
N THR A 6 38.10 -1.64 -15.57
CA THR A 6 37.91 -2.03 -16.98
C THR A 6 38.96 -3.04 -17.43
N ALA A 7 40.23 -2.82 -17.10
CA ALA A 7 41.30 -3.76 -17.42
C ALA A 7 41.11 -5.09 -16.69
N ALA A 8 40.81 -5.06 -15.39
CA ALA A 8 40.58 -6.26 -14.60
C ALA A 8 39.34 -7.05 -15.06
N ALA A 9 38.32 -6.39 -15.58
CA ALA A 9 37.13 -7.04 -16.14
C ALA A 9 37.49 -7.89 -17.36
N ARG A 10 38.44 -7.44 -18.19
CA ARG A 10 38.91 -8.19 -19.37
C ARG A 10 39.73 -9.43 -19.01
N VAL A 11 40.42 -9.40 -17.86
CA VAL A 11 41.35 -10.47 -17.44
C VAL A 11 40.74 -11.39 -16.35
N GLY A 12 39.49 -11.12 -15.92
CA GLY A 12 38.77 -11.94 -14.95
C GLY A 12 39.07 -11.65 -13.46
N GLY A 13 39.75 -10.54 -13.15
CA GLY A 13 40.12 -10.13 -11.78
C GLY A 13 39.23 -9.04 -11.17
N ALA A 14 38.20 -8.58 -11.88
CA ALA A 14 37.42 -7.40 -11.48
C ALA A 14 36.72 -7.53 -10.12
N THR A 15 36.19 -8.70 -9.76
CA THR A 15 35.45 -8.90 -8.51
C THR A 15 36.33 -8.68 -7.26
N HIS A 16 37.61 -9.04 -7.33
CA HIS A 16 38.57 -8.77 -6.24
C HIS A 16 38.87 -7.28 -6.09
N LEU A 17 38.99 -6.56 -7.22
CA LEU A 17 39.26 -5.12 -7.20
C LEU A 17 38.04 -4.29 -6.79
N VAL A 18 36.82 -4.77 -7.07
CA VAL A 18 35.58 -4.11 -6.67
C VAL A 18 35.55 -3.87 -5.16
N SER A 19 36.00 -4.81 -4.33
CA SER A 19 36.10 -4.62 -2.88
C SER A 19 37.05 -3.47 -2.50
N ALA A 20 38.26 -3.47 -3.07
CA ALA A 20 39.26 -2.43 -2.81
C ALA A 20 38.79 -1.04 -3.29
N VAL A 21 38.24 -0.95 -4.50
CA VAL A 21 37.70 0.31 -5.05
C VAL A 21 36.52 0.80 -4.22
N THR A 22 35.63 -0.08 -3.78
CA THR A 22 34.49 0.30 -2.93
C THR A 22 34.96 0.81 -1.57
N SER A 23 36.00 0.19 -0.98
CA SER A 23 36.60 0.68 0.27
C SER A 23 37.16 2.10 0.11
N VAL A 24 37.80 2.40 -1.03
CA VAL A 24 38.26 3.75 -1.37
C VAL A 24 37.10 4.72 -1.57
N LEU A 25 36.01 4.31 -2.22
CA LEU A 25 34.82 5.16 -2.35
C LEU A 25 34.18 5.48 -0.99
N GLN A 26 34.25 4.56 -0.03
CA GLN A 26 33.64 4.73 1.29
C GLN A 26 34.50 5.54 2.26
N HIS A 27 35.81 5.30 2.29
CA HIS A 27 36.74 5.89 3.26
C HIS A 27 37.68 6.93 2.65
N GLY A 28 37.56 7.16 1.34
CA GLY A 28 38.35 8.15 0.64
C GLY A 28 38.05 9.57 1.15
N PRO A 29 38.95 10.52 0.84
CA PRO A 29 38.76 11.91 1.22
C PRO A 29 37.48 12.44 0.57
N LYS A 30 36.66 13.14 1.35
CA LYS A 30 35.44 13.75 0.82
C LYS A 30 35.79 14.92 -0.08
N VAL A 31 34.90 15.24 -1.02
CA VAL A 31 35.12 16.37 -1.95
C VAL A 31 35.30 17.68 -1.18
N GLU A 32 34.61 17.83 -0.06
CA GLU A 32 34.70 19.00 0.84
C GLU A 32 36.04 19.07 1.59
N GLU A 33 36.71 17.94 1.78
CA GLU A 33 38.02 17.83 2.43
C GLU A 33 39.18 18.06 1.45
N LEU A 34 38.90 18.05 0.14
CA LEU A 34 39.88 18.24 -0.92
C LEU A 34 39.96 19.70 -1.36
N THR A 35 41.14 20.30 -1.29
CA THR A 35 41.42 21.59 -1.94
C THR A 35 41.54 21.38 -3.46
N CYS A 36 40.39 21.26 -4.12
CA CYS A 36 40.32 20.87 -5.53
C CYS A 36 40.77 21.95 -6.53
N GLY A 37 41.16 23.16 -6.11
CA GLY A 37 41.62 24.22 -7.01
C GLY A 37 40.61 24.58 -8.13
N GLY A 38 39.30 24.45 -7.87
CA GLY A 38 38.24 24.63 -8.86
C GLY A 38 37.81 23.35 -9.61
N MET A 39 38.49 22.22 -9.41
CA MET A 39 38.20 20.92 -10.05
C MET A 39 37.13 20.09 -9.32
N VAL A 40 36.38 20.69 -8.39
CA VAL A 40 35.34 20.02 -7.57
C VAL A 40 34.38 19.18 -8.43
N ASN A 41 33.93 19.73 -9.57
CA ASN A 41 33.01 19.05 -10.47
C ASN A 41 33.66 17.83 -11.16
N GLN A 42 34.94 17.92 -11.53
CA GLN A 42 35.68 16.82 -12.15
C GLN A 42 35.90 15.67 -11.16
N VAL A 43 36.19 15.99 -9.89
CA VAL A 43 36.32 14.98 -8.83
C VAL A 43 34.98 14.28 -8.59
N ARG A 44 33.87 15.04 -8.51
CA ARG A 44 32.52 14.47 -8.40
C ARG A 44 32.14 13.61 -9.59
N GLU A 45 32.52 14.00 -10.80
CA GLU A 45 32.29 13.21 -12.01
C GLU A 45 33.10 11.91 -12.00
N ALA A 46 34.38 11.96 -11.65
CA ALA A 46 35.23 10.78 -11.52
C ALA A 46 34.74 9.82 -10.44
N PHE A 47 34.23 10.34 -9.31
CA PHE A 47 33.56 9.54 -8.28
C PHE A 47 32.33 8.83 -8.87
N ALA A 48 31.47 9.57 -9.57
CA ALA A 48 30.26 9.03 -10.18
C ALA A 48 30.55 7.96 -11.25
N GLU A 49 31.56 8.16 -12.10
CA GLU A 49 31.99 7.17 -13.10
C GLU A 49 32.55 5.91 -12.43
N THR A 50 33.33 6.07 -11.37
CA THR A 50 33.86 4.94 -10.59
C THR A 50 32.72 4.15 -9.95
N MET A 51 31.76 4.84 -9.33
CA MET A 51 30.57 4.23 -8.74
C MET A 51 29.75 3.48 -9.78
N THR A 52 29.50 4.09 -10.95
CA THR A 52 28.80 3.46 -12.08
C THR A 52 29.51 2.19 -12.53
N SER A 53 30.84 2.20 -12.63
CA SER A 53 31.65 1.04 -13.02
C SER A 53 31.52 -0.11 -12.01
N VAL A 54 31.52 0.21 -10.71
CA VAL A 54 31.31 -0.78 -9.64
C VAL A 54 29.89 -1.36 -9.72
N VAL A 55 28.87 -0.52 -9.90
CA VAL A 55 27.47 -0.95 -10.02
C VAL A 55 27.27 -1.85 -11.24
N GLN A 56 27.88 -1.53 -12.38
CA GLN A 56 27.83 -2.37 -13.58
C GLN A 56 28.44 -3.76 -13.32
N LEU A 57 29.63 -3.82 -12.72
CA LEU A 57 30.26 -5.10 -12.36
C LEU A 57 29.43 -5.89 -11.35
N ALA A 58 28.85 -5.22 -10.36
CA ALA A 58 27.96 -5.83 -9.38
C ALA A 58 26.66 -6.35 -10.00
N SER A 59 26.14 -5.69 -11.05
CA SER A 59 24.99 -6.17 -11.81
C SER A 59 25.28 -7.46 -12.60
N THR A 60 26.53 -7.65 -13.05
CA THR A 60 27.00 -8.85 -13.75
C THR A 60 27.33 -9.98 -12.77
N TYR A 61 27.96 -9.67 -11.62
CA TYR A 61 28.43 -10.64 -10.64
C TYR A 61 27.89 -10.35 -9.22
N PRO A 62 26.56 -10.44 -9.00
CA PRO A 62 25.93 -9.93 -7.77
C PRO A 62 26.31 -10.70 -6.51
N ILE A 63 26.51 -12.02 -6.60
CA ILE A 63 26.91 -12.84 -5.45
C ILE A 63 28.35 -12.48 -5.01
N ALA A 64 29.27 -12.38 -5.97
CA ALA A 64 30.66 -12.04 -5.70
C ALA A 64 30.85 -10.61 -5.21
N CYS A 65 30.00 -9.68 -5.66
CA CYS A 65 30.08 -8.26 -5.28
C CYS A 65 29.15 -7.88 -4.11
N SER A 66 28.52 -8.86 -3.45
CA SER A 66 27.50 -8.63 -2.42
C SER A 66 27.97 -7.66 -1.32
N ASN A 67 29.11 -7.94 -0.69
CA ASN A 67 29.69 -7.06 0.32
C ASN A 67 29.91 -5.63 -0.19
N SER A 68 30.41 -5.48 -1.42
CA SER A 68 30.62 -4.16 -2.02
C SER A 68 29.31 -3.41 -2.27
N ILE A 69 28.24 -4.10 -2.68
CA ILE A 69 26.91 -3.51 -2.82
C ILE A 69 26.43 -2.97 -1.46
N GLY A 70 26.61 -3.76 -0.39
CA GLY A 70 26.30 -3.32 0.98
C GLY A 70 27.09 -2.08 1.38
N LEU A 71 28.40 -2.05 1.10
CA LEU A 71 29.26 -0.91 1.39
C LEU A 71 28.84 0.36 0.61
N LEU A 72 28.47 0.22 -0.67
CA LEU A 72 27.95 1.34 -1.47
C LEU A 72 26.69 1.95 -0.84
N CYS A 73 25.85 1.17 -0.17
CA CYS A 73 24.62 1.68 0.45
C CYS A 73 24.86 2.48 1.74
N VAL A 74 26.01 2.31 2.39
CA VAL A 74 26.35 2.99 3.65
C VAL A 74 27.33 4.16 3.47
N ILE A 75 27.74 4.45 2.23
CA ILE A 75 28.52 5.66 1.93
C ILE A 75 27.70 6.88 2.40
N PRO A 76 28.31 7.83 3.12
CA PRO A 76 27.61 8.96 3.70
C PRO A 76 27.33 10.04 2.65
N TYR A 77 26.56 9.71 1.61
CA TYR A 77 26.21 10.62 0.53
C TYR A 77 25.61 11.92 1.07
N THR A 78 25.98 13.02 0.41
CA THR A 78 25.48 14.37 0.65
C THR A 78 24.42 14.74 -0.38
N ARG A 79 23.66 15.81 -0.11
CA ARG A 79 22.66 16.34 -1.06
C ARG A 79 23.27 16.67 -2.43
N ALA A 80 24.52 17.17 -2.46
CA ALA A 80 25.24 17.49 -3.70
C ALA A 80 25.51 16.28 -4.60
N GLU A 81 25.45 15.07 -4.05
CA GLU A 81 25.74 13.82 -4.75
C GLU A 81 24.48 13.08 -5.22
N GLU A 82 23.28 13.63 -5.02
CA GLU A 82 22.03 13.01 -5.47
C GLU A 82 22.08 12.64 -6.96
N ARG A 83 22.55 13.57 -7.81
CA ARG A 83 22.67 13.32 -9.26
C ARG A 83 23.62 12.16 -9.58
N CYS A 84 24.70 12.03 -8.80
CA CYS A 84 25.63 10.91 -8.92
C CYS A 84 24.93 9.61 -8.54
N LEU A 85 24.22 9.59 -7.42
CA LEU A 85 23.49 8.41 -6.94
C LEU A 85 22.47 7.92 -7.98
N VAL A 86 21.67 8.85 -8.54
CA VAL A 86 20.69 8.56 -9.61
C VAL A 86 21.38 8.02 -10.87
N ARG A 87 22.48 8.65 -11.30
CA ARG A 87 23.23 8.28 -12.52
C ARG A 87 23.97 6.95 -12.36
N SER A 88 24.41 6.62 -11.15
CA SER A 88 25.19 5.40 -10.86
C SER A 88 24.42 4.11 -11.16
N GLY A 89 23.08 4.17 -11.12
CA GLY A 89 22.22 3.00 -11.23
C GLY A 89 22.17 2.15 -9.96
N LEU A 90 22.71 2.61 -8.82
CA LEU A 90 22.71 1.83 -7.57
C LEU A 90 21.29 1.44 -7.14
N VAL A 91 20.33 2.36 -7.14
CA VAL A 91 18.93 2.05 -6.76
C VAL A 91 18.31 1.03 -7.72
N GLN A 92 18.60 1.15 -9.02
CA GLN A 92 18.13 0.19 -10.03
C GLN A 92 18.75 -1.20 -9.84
N LEU A 93 20.03 -1.26 -9.47
CA LEU A 93 20.70 -2.50 -9.10
C LEU A 93 20.02 -3.11 -7.87
N LEU A 94 19.77 -2.33 -6.81
CA LEU A 94 19.11 -2.84 -5.60
C LEU A 94 17.73 -3.43 -5.91
N ASP A 95 16.91 -2.79 -6.75
CA ASP A 95 15.63 -3.36 -7.16
C ASP A 95 15.79 -4.70 -7.89
N LYS A 96 16.73 -4.76 -8.86
CA LYS A 96 17.07 -6.00 -9.56
C LYS A 96 17.50 -7.09 -8.57
N LEU A 97 18.32 -6.76 -7.57
CA LEU A 97 18.80 -7.72 -6.58
C LEU A 97 17.69 -8.21 -5.64
N CYS A 98 16.76 -7.34 -5.26
CA CYS A 98 15.58 -7.73 -4.48
C CYS A 98 14.69 -8.75 -5.23
N SER A 99 14.73 -8.78 -6.56
CA SER A 99 13.99 -9.78 -7.35
C SER A 99 14.66 -11.16 -7.41
N LEU A 100 15.93 -11.30 -7.00
CA LEU A 100 16.68 -12.56 -7.12
C LEU A 100 16.12 -13.69 -6.25
N SER A 101 15.42 -13.37 -5.16
CA SER A 101 14.78 -14.36 -4.28
C SER A 101 13.48 -14.94 -4.86
N SER A 102 12.83 -14.23 -5.79
CA SER A 102 11.54 -14.63 -6.37
C SER A 102 11.70 -15.68 -7.49
N TYR A 103 12.90 -15.82 -8.06
CA TYR A 103 13.20 -16.84 -9.07
C TYR A 103 13.50 -18.19 -8.40
N ARG A 104 12.48 -19.02 -8.22
CA ARG A 104 12.63 -20.46 -7.98
C ARG A 104 13.02 -21.16 -9.29
N ASP A 105 14.27 -21.00 -9.72
CA ASP A 105 14.85 -21.92 -10.69
C ASP A 105 15.13 -23.26 -10.01
N GLN A 106 15.15 -24.37 -10.76
CA GLN A 106 15.64 -25.69 -10.32
C GLN A 106 17.16 -25.69 -10.00
N SER A 107 17.68 -24.58 -9.49
CA SER A 107 19.07 -24.39 -9.09
C SER A 107 19.35 -25.05 -7.75
N ASN A 108 20.61 -25.46 -7.54
CA ASN A 108 21.11 -26.01 -6.28
C ASN A 108 20.68 -25.14 -5.09
N THR A 109 20.28 -25.80 -3.99
CA THR A 109 19.83 -25.16 -2.74
C THR A 109 20.86 -24.14 -2.21
N GLU A 110 22.15 -24.44 -2.33
CA GLU A 110 23.22 -23.54 -1.91
C GLU A 110 23.22 -22.21 -2.70
N THR A 111 23.10 -22.27 -4.03
CA THR A 111 23.02 -21.07 -4.87
C THR A 111 21.76 -20.25 -4.58
N GLN A 112 20.65 -20.93 -4.29
CA GLN A 112 19.41 -20.27 -3.87
C GLN A 112 19.56 -19.53 -2.54
N THR A 113 20.22 -20.13 -1.55
CA THR A 113 20.50 -19.45 -0.27
C THR A 113 21.40 -18.22 -0.45
N MET A 114 22.38 -18.27 -1.36
CA MET A 114 23.20 -17.10 -1.69
C MET A 114 22.37 -15.99 -2.35
N LYS A 115 21.50 -16.33 -3.32
CA LYS A 115 20.60 -15.35 -3.95
C LYS A 115 19.67 -14.69 -2.94
N GLN A 116 19.13 -15.46 -1.98
CA GLN A 116 18.32 -14.93 -0.89
C GLN A 116 19.11 -13.97 0.02
N ARG A 117 20.34 -14.32 0.39
CA ARG A 117 21.22 -13.43 1.17
C ARG A 117 21.50 -12.12 0.44
N VAL A 118 21.76 -12.18 -0.87
CA VAL A 118 21.96 -10.98 -1.70
C VAL A 118 20.69 -10.12 -1.76
N SER A 119 19.52 -10.75 -1.92
CA SER A 119 18.23 -10.04 -1.92
C SER A 119 17.96 -9.34 -0.58
N ALA A 120 18.14 -10.05 0.54
CA ALA A 120 17.97 -9.49 1.89
C ALA A 120 18.95 -8.34 2.16
N MET A 121 20.21 -8.49 1.77
CA MET A 121 21.21 -7.44 1.90
C MET A 121 20.90 -6.23 1.00
N ALA A 122 20.42 -6.44 -0.23
CA ALA A 122 20.00 -5.35 -1.10
C ALA A 122 18.84 -4.56 -0.50
N TRP A 123 17.87 -5.25 0.11
CA TRP A 123 16.77 -4.60 0.81
C TRP A 123 17.24 -3.80 2.03
N ALA A 124 18.10 -4.38 2.88
CA ALA A 124 18.68 -3.68 4.02
C ALA A 124 19.52 -2.46 3.59
N GLY A 125 20.32 -2.60 2.53
CA GLY A 125 21.09 -1.51 1.95
C GLY A 125 20.19 -0.39 1.41
N PHE A 126 19.10 -0.75 0.74
CA PHE A 126 18.09 0.20 0.30
C PHE A 126 17.42 0.94 1.47
N GLN A 127 17.11 0.26 2.58
CA GLN A 127 16.57 0.90 3.78
C GLN A 127 17.54 1.94 4.36
N VAL A 128 18.84 1.62 4.42
CA VAL A 128 19.85 2.60 4.88
C VAL A 128 19.91 3.79 3.94
N LEU A 129 19.98 3.54 2.64
CA LEU A 129 20.08 4.59 1.62
C LEU A 129 18.85 5.51 1.63
N SER A 130 17.65 4.94 1.70
CA SER A 130 16.39 5.71 1.73
C SER A 130 16.28 6.58 2.99
N ASN A 131 16.61 6.04 4.17
CA ASN A 131 16.65 6.83 5.39
C ASN A 131 17.69 7.95 5.32
N ARG A 132 18.86 7.70 4.71
CA ARG A 132 19.89 8.73 4.50
C ARG A 132 19.40 9.87 3.61
N CYS A 133 18.67 9.54 2.54
CA CYS A 133 18.14 10.54 1.62
C CYS A 133 17.10 11.47 2.28
N VAL A 134 16.37 10.99 3.29
CA VAL A 134 15.45 11.81 4.09
C VAL A 134 16.21 12.83 4.95
N MET A 135 17.36 12.47 5.50
CA MET A 135 18.16 13.37 6.35
C MET A 135 18.66 14.63 5.60
N TRP A 136 18.72 14.60 4.27
CA TRP A 136 19.12 15.77 3.47
C TRP A 136 18.10 16.92 3.55
N GLU A 137 16.86 16.65 3.98
CA GLU A 137 15.81 17.67 4.04
C GLU A 137 15.98 18.66 5.19
N ASP A 138 16.72 18.28 6.23
CA ASP A 138 16.98 19.09 7.42
C ASP A 138 18.16 20.07 7.22
N GLU A 139 18.99 19.86 6.19
CA GLU A 139 20.24 20.59 6.00
C GLU A 139 20.10 21.91 5.21
N GLU A 140 19.03 22.13 4.43
CA GLU A 140 18.85 23.36 3.65
C GLU A 140 17.42 23.90 3.63
N GLY A 141 17.27 25.11 4.18
CA GLY A 141 16.11 25.96 3.94
C GLY A 141 16.06 26.39 2.47
N ALA A 142 14.92 26.13 1.84
CA ALA A 142 14.49 26.67 0.54
C ALA A 142 15.32 26.25 -0.69
N ALA A 143 15.10 25.04 -1.20
CA ALA A 143 15.26 24.73 -2.62
C ALA A 143 14.14 23.79 -3.11
N SER A 144 13.72 24.00 -4.36
CA SER A 144 12.41 23.69 -4.93
C SER A 144 11.95 22.21 -4.92
N ALA A 145 10.63 22.01 -4.92
CA ALA A 145 9.95 20.71 -5.01
C ALA A 145 10.30 19.87 -6.26
N VAL A 146 10.99 20.44 -7.25
CA VAL A 146 11.24 19.84 -8.57
C VAL A 146 12.50 18.96 -8.60
N GLU A 147 13.42 19.13 -7.65
CA GLU A 147 14.76 18.53 -7.73
C GLU A 147 14.88 17.10 -7.20
N HIS A 148 13.88 16.58 -6.48
CA HIS A 148 13.86 15.18 -6.02
C HIS A 148 13.30 14.19 -7.07
N SER A 149 12.89 14.67 -8.25
CA SER A 149 12.13 13.88 -9.22
C SER A 149 12.85 12.60 -9.67
N GLY A 150 14.16 12.65 -9.92
CA GLY A 150 14.92 11.50 -10.39
C GLY A 150 15.06 10.40 -9.33
N LEU A 151 15.52 10.78 -8.12
CA LEU A 151 15.73 9.83 -7.03
C LEU A 151 14.40 9.31 -6.49
N ALA A 152 13.42 10.18 -6.25
CA ALA A 152 12.09 9.78 -5.80
C ALA A 152 11.46 8.77 -6.77
N ARG A 153 11.66 8.93 -8.08
CA ARG A 153 11.18 7.97 -9.10
C ARG A 153 11.87 6.62 -9.04
N GLN A 154 13.18 6.58 -8.85
CA GLN A 154 13.88 5.31 -8.68
C GLN A 154 13.47 4.59 -7.38
N VAL A 155 13.36 5.33 -6.29
CA VAL A 155 12.95 4.80 -4.98
C VAL A 155 11.50 4.32 -5.01
N SER A 156 10.59 5.11 -5.59
CA SER A 156 9.18 4.74 -5.77
C SER A 156 9.00 3.51 -6.65
N ALA A 157 9.76 3.41 -7.76
CA ALA A 157 9.74 2.22 -8.62
C ALA A 157 10.17 0.97 -7.84
N LEU A 158 11.28 1.02 -7.09
CA LEU A 158 11.75 -0.10 -6.27
C LEU A 158 10.71 -0.51 -5.22
N LEU A 159 10.16 0.46 -4.48
CA LEU A 159 9.14 0.20 -3.45
C LEU A 159 7.87 -0.41 -4.06
N THR A 160 7.41 0.12 -5.19
CA THR A 160 6.24 -0.39 -5.89
C THR A 160 6.45 -1.83 -6.38
N ASN A 161 7.64 -2.11 -6.94
CA ASN A 161 8.01 -3.46 -7.36
C ASN A 161 8.13 -4.41 -6.16
N HIS A 162 8.64 -3.94 -5.02
CA HIS A 162 8.72 -4.75 -3.81
C HIS A 162 7.33 -5.04 -3.22
N LEU A 163 6.42 -4.06 -3.21
CA LEU A 163 5.01 -4.27 -2.85
C LEU A 163 4.35 -5.30 -3.78
N ALA A 164 4.58 -5.21 -5.09
CA ALA A 164 4.06 -6.18 -6.06
C ALA A 164 4.54 -7.60 -5.75
N ARG A 165 5.85 -7.78 -5.55
CA ARG A 165 6.43 -9.08 -5.17
C ARG A 165 5.84 -9.61 -3.85
N ALA A 166 5.71 -8.77 -2.82
CA ALA A 166 5.13 -9.16 -1.54
C ALA A 166 3.67 -9.64 -1.66
N THR A 167 2.90 -9.05 -2.59
CA THR A 167 1.52 -9.49 -2.86
C THR A 167 1.41 -10.74 -3.75
N GLU A 168 2.45 -11.07 -4.52
CA GLU A 168 2.42 -12.19 -5.49
C GLU A 168 2.98 -13.50 -4.90
N CYS A 169 3.51 -13.51 -3.66
CA CYS A 169 4.06 -14.67 -2.96
C CYS A 169 3.00 -15.71 -2.53
N SER A 170 2.21 -16.24 -3.46
CA SER A 170 1.10 -17.18 -3.23
C SER A 170 1.51 -18.56 -2.69
N GLY A 171 2.81 -18.86 -2.58
CA GLY A 171 3.33 -20.13 -2.05
C GLY A 171 3.85 -20.06 -0.60
N ASP A 172 3.97 -18.85 -0.02
CA ASP A 172 4.45 -18.62 1.34
C ASP A 172 3.83 -17.32 1.89
N GLU A 173 2.57 -17.41 2.31
CA GLU A 173 1.78 -16.26 2.77
C GLU A 173 2.41 -15.57 3.98
N ALA A 174 3.13 -16.32 4.83
CA ALA A 174 3.82 -15.77 6.00
C ALA A 174 4.97 -14.86 5.58
N ALA A 175 5.84 -15.33 4.67
CA ALA A 175 6.93 -14.52 4.13
C ALA A 175 6.42 -13.30 3.33
N GLY A 176 5.34 -13.46 2.57
CA GLY A 176 4.70 -12.35 1.85
C GLY A 176 4.15 -11.28 2.80
N THR A 177 3.54 -11.69 3.91
CA THR A 177 2.99 -10.78 4.93
C THR A 177 4.10 -10.04 5.67
N GLU A 178 5.21 -10.70 6.00
CA GLU A 178 6.39 -10.07 6.62
C GLU A 178 6.99 -9.01 5.69
N ALA A 179 7.25 -9.36 4.43
CA ALA A 179 7.75 -8.42 3.43
C ALA A 179 6.80 -7.23 3.23
N LEU A 180 5.48 -7.48 3.18
CA LEU A 180 4.47 -6.42 3.08
C LEU A 180 4.54 -5.47 4.29
N GLN A 181 4.67 -6.02 5.50
CA GLN A 181 4.80 -5.23 6.72
C GLN A 181 6.08 -4.37 6.70
N GLU A 182 7.22 -4.91 6.25
CA GLU A 182 8.47 -4.16 6.15
C GLU A 182 8.38 -2.97 5.20
N VAL A 183 7.85 -3.19 3.99
CA VAL A 183 7.74 -2.13 2.97
C VAL A 183 6.75 -1.05 3.41
N LEU A 184 5.59 -1.43 3.95
CA LEU A 184 4.59 -0.47 4.42
C LEU A 184 5.08 0.31 5.64
N SER A 185 5.84 -0.32 6.54
CA SER A 185 6.50 0.36 7.65
C SER A 185 7.50 1.41 7.16
N LEU A 186 8.35 1.04 6.17
CA LEU A 186 9.29 1.97 5.56
C LEU A 186 8.57 3.14 4.88
N LEU A 187 7.56 2.87 4.04
CA LEU A 187 6.75 3.92 3.39
C LEU A 187 6.09 4.85 4.41
N ASN A 188 5.57 4.30 5.51
CA ASN A 188 4.97 5.10 6.58
C ASN A 188 6.00 6.01 7.27
N ASN A 189 7.22 5.52 7.50
CA ASN A 189 8.31 6.33 8.05
C ASN A 189 8.72 7.45 7.07
N LEU A 190 8.84 7.13 5.78
CA LEU A 190 9.18 8.10 4.74
C LEU A 190 8.08 9.15 4.53
N SER A 191 6.80 8.82 4.73
CA SER A 191 5.64 9.67 4.41
C SER A 191 5.64 11.08 5.03
N ARG A 192 6.43 11.28 6.09
CA ARG A 192 6.57 12.57 6.78
C ARG A 192 7.50 13.55 6.06
N SER A 193 8.41 13.03 5.22
CA SER A 193 9.43 13.81 4.52
C SER A 193 8.95 14.28 3.13
N LYS A 194 9.61 15.29 2.56
CA LYS A 194 9.38 15.79 1.19
C LYS A 194 9.69 14.73 0.13
N LEU A 195 10.79 13.98 0.29
CA LEU A 195 11.15 12.85 -0.54
C LEU A 195 10.08 11.76 -0.46
N GLY A 196 9.63 11.38 0.74
CA GLY A 196 8.55 10.42 0.90
C GLY A 196 7.24 10.86 0.26
N LYS A 197 6.89 12.15 0.38
CA LYS A 197 5.75 12.74 -0.33
C LYS A 197 5.91 12.65 -1.85
N ALA A 198 7.10 12.93 -2.39
CA ALA A 198 7.40 12.80 -3.82
C ALA A 198 7.43 11.34 -4.33
N ILE A 199 7.75 10.38 -3.46
CA ILE A 199 7.66 8.94 -3.73
C ILE A 199 6.20 8.51 -3.79
N LEU A 200 5.41 8.95 -2.81
CA LEU A 200 4.00 8.60 -2.65
C LEU A 200 3.10 9.27 -3.69
N SER A 201 3.47 10.44 -4.20
CA SER A 201 2.70 11.14 -5.24
C SER A 201 2.83 10.50 -6.63
N GLN A 202 3.60 9.42 -6.79
CA GLN A 202 3.76 8.75 -8.09
C GLN A 202 2.57 7.85 -8.40
N PRO A 203 2.00 7.93 -9.63
CA PRO A 203 0.80 7.17 -9.99
C PRO A 203 0.92 5.66 -9.73
N ALA A 204 2.06 5.05 -10.09
CA ALA A 204 2.28 3.62 -9.90
C ALA A 204 2.25 3.19 -8.42
N CYS A 205 2.80 4.01 -7.53
CA CYS A 205 2.80 3.73 -6.09
C CYS A 205 1.36 3.78 -5.55
N VAL A 206 0.60 4.81 -5.95
CA VAL A 206 -0.79 5.01 -5.53
C VAL A 206 -1.68 3.89 -6.04
N SER A 207 -1.56 3.52 -7.32
CA SER A 207 -2.25 2.37 -7.90
C SER A 207 -2.03 1.10 -7.09
N LYS A 208 -0.78 0.83 -6.68
CA LYS A 208 -0.49 -0.36 -5.88
C LYS A 208 -1.04 -0.27 -4.45
N LEU A 209 -1.00 0.90 -3.82
CA LEU A 209 -1.63 1.13 -2.51
C LEU A 209 -3.15 0.93 -2.58
N LEU A 210 -3.82 1.48 -3.58
CA LEU A 210 -5.26 1.28 -3.79
C LEU A 210 -5.59 -0.20 -4.08
N SER A 211 -4.74 -0.90 -4.84
CA SER A 211 -4.88 -2.35 -5.04
C SER A 211 -4.77 -3.13 -3.73
N LEU A 212 -3.85 -2.74 -2.84
CA LEU A 212 -3.69 -3.34 -1.52
C LEU A 212 -4.90 -3.12 -0.59
N LEU A 213 -5.64 -2.02 -0.74
CA LEU A 213 -6.87 -1.80 0.01
C LEU A 213 -7.97 -2.81 -0.35
N LEU A 214 -7.95 -3.33 -1.57
CA LEU A 214 -8.93 -4.32 -2.04
C LEU A 214 -8.52 -5.76 -1.79
N ASP A 215 -7.25 -5.99 -1.45
CA ASP A 215 -6.75 -7.31 -1.10
C ASP A 215 -7.32 -7.73 0.27
N GLN A 216 -7.68 -9.01 0.43
CA GLN A 216 -8.16 -9.56 1.70
C GLN A 216 -7.02 -10.00 2.62
N ARG A 217 -5.80 -10.15 2.08
CA ARG A 217 -4.62 -10.60 2.83
C ARG A 217 -4.12 -9.64 3.91
N PRO A 218 -4.08 -8.31 3.71
CA PRO A 218 -3.51 -7.39 4.70
C PRO A 218 -4.30 -7.40 6.01
N SER A 219 -3.59 -7.49 7.14
CA SER A 219 -4.23 -7.35 8.45
C SER A 219 -4.88 -5.95 8.61
N PRO A 220 -5.88 -5.78 9.51
CA PRO A 220 -6.51 -4.48 9.74
C PRO A 220 -5.51 -3.36 10.04
N LYS A 221 -4.39 -3.68 10.72
CA LYS A 221 -3.31 -2.74 10.98
C LYS A 221 -2.62 -2.27 9.70
N LEU A 222 -2.37 -3.17 8.75
CA LEU A 222 -1.77 -2.83 7.46
C LEU A 222 -2.74 -2.01 6.61
N VAL A 223 -4.03 -2.34 6.60
CA VAL A 223 -5.04 -1.54 5.89
C VAL A 223 -5.07 -0.09 6.39
N LEU A 224 -5.02 0.12 7.71
CA LEU A 224 -4.93 1.47 8.28
C LEU A 224 -3.66 2.22 7.85
N ILE A 225 -2.53 1.53 7.75
CA ILE A 225 -1.29 2.13 7.23
C ILE A 225 -1.48 2.52 5.76
N VAL A 226 -2.05 1.63 4.93
CA VAL A 226 -2.30 1.93 3.51
C VAL A 226 -3.25 3.12 3.35
N LEU A 227 -4.34 3.19 4.13
CA LEU A 227 -5.24 4.35 4.15
C LEU A 227 -4.52 5.63 4.56
N GLN A 228 -3.66 5.57 5.57
CA GLN A 228 -2.85 6.72 5.99
C GLN A 228 -1.88 7.17 4.90
N LEU A 229 -1.26 6.24 4.17
CA LEU A 229 -0.41 6.55 3.02
C LEU A 229 -1.21 7.18 1.87
N CYS A 230 -2.38 6.64 1.54
CA CYS A 230 -3.27 7.21 0.53
C CYS A 230 -3.73 8.63 0.91
N ARG A 231 -4.02 8.88 2.19
CA ARG A 231 -4.36 10.22 2.70
C ARG A 231 -3.25 11.24 2.48
N VAL A 232 -1.98 10.81 2.58
CA VAL A 232 -0.82 11.69 2.29
C VAL A 232 -0.61 11.85 0.79
N ALA A 233 -0.74 10.75 0.03
CA ALA A 233 -0.43 10.70 -1.39
C ALA A 233 -1.42 11.47 -2.26
N LEU A 234 -2.72 11.15 -2.14
CA LEU A 234 -3.76 11.62 -3.07
C LEU A 234 -3.86 13.14 -3.20
N PRO A 235 -3.78 13.95 -2.12
CA PRO A 235 -3.82 15.41 -2.24
C PRO A 235 -2.63 16.03 -2.99
N LEU A 236 -1.54 15.28 -3.17
CA LEU A 236 -0.31 15.74 -3.82
C LEU A 236 -0.28 15.45 -5.33
N ILE A 237 -1.22 14.65 -5.84
CA ILE A 237 -1.26 14.21 -7.24
C ILE A 237 -1.87 15.30 -8.11
N SER A 238 -1.28 15.54 -9.28
CA SER A 238 -1.83 16.46 -10.28
C SER A 238 -3.03 15.84 -11.00
N ALA A 239 -3.87 16.66 -11.65
CA ALA A 239 -5.00 16.15 -12.43
C ALA A 239 -4.55 15.19 -13.55
N GLU A 240 -3.43 15.49 -14.21
CA GLU A 240 -2.84 14.65 -15.26
C GLU A 240 -2.30 13.32 -14.71
N ASP A 241 -1.65 13.36 -13.55
CA ASP A 241 -1.12 12.16 -12.89
C ASP A 241 -2.24 11.26 -12.35
N CYS A 242 -3.39 11.83 -11.97
CA CYS A 242 -4.57 11.08 -11.57
C CYS A 242 -5.12 10.19 -12.69
N GLU A 243 -5.03 10.63 -13.96
CA GLU A 243 -5.46 9.82 -15.12
C GLU A 243 -4.58 8.57 -15.30
N ASN A 244 -3.33 8.63 -14.87
CA ASN A 244 -2.37 7.53 -14.94
C ASN A 244 -2.55 6.49 -13.80
N ILE A 245 -3.47 6.73 -12.86
CA ILE A 245 -3.75 5.78 -11.77
C ILE A 245 -4.58 4.63 -12.33
N GLN A 246 -3.94 3.46 -12.41
CA GLN A 246 -4.61 2.20 -12.65
C GLN A 246 -5.40 1.80 -11.41
N LEU A 247 -6.73 1.88 -11.51
CA LEU A 247 -7.65 1.36 -10.50
C LEU A 247 -7.88 -0.14 -10.73
N PRO A 248 -7.97 -0.95 -9.67
CA PRO A 248 -8.37 -2.35 -9.81
C PRO A 248 -9.77 -2.45 -10.43
N CYS A 249 -10.10 -3.60 -11.01
CA CYS A 249 -11.47 -3.91 -11.42
C CYS A 249 -12.32 -4.21 -10.17
N TRP A 250 -12.89 -3.17 -9.56
CA TRP A 250 -13.82 -3.31 -8.44
C TRP A 250 -15.19 -2.73 -8.82
N GLY A 251 -16.27 -3.40 -8.40
CA GLY A 251 -17.62 -2.89 -8.58
C GLY A 251 -18.05 -2.72 -10.04
N GLN A 252 -17.74 -3.66 -10.94
CA GLN A 252 -18.26 -3.66 -12.32
C GLN A 252 -19.81 -3.62 -12.38
N ASP A 253 -20.49 -3.97 -11.28
CA ASP A 253 -21.95 -3.93 -11.11
C ASP A 253 -22.47 -2.71 -10.33
N MET A 254 -21.61 -1.78 -9.91
CA MET A 254 -22.08 -0.50 -9.37
C MET A 254 -22.64 0.31 -10.54
N HIS A 255 -23.95 0.20 -10.76
CA HIS A 255 -24.69 1.04 -11.69
C HIS A 255 -24.23 2.49 -11.50
N VAL A 256 -23.48 2.96 -12.48
CA VAL A 256 -23.02 4.34 -12.61
C VAL A 256 -24.28 5.20 -12.51
N PHE A 257 -24.34 6.07 -11.50
CA PHE A 257 -25.34 7.14 -11.47
C PHE A 257 -25.27 7.83 -12.84
N GLU A 258 -26.32 7.67 -13.65
CA GLU A 258 -26.35 8.15 -15.02
C GLU A 258 -26.12 9.66 -15.05
N GLY A 259 -25.14 10.08 -15.84
CA GLY A 259 -24.92 11.49 -16.19
C GLY A 259 -23.87 12.19 -15.33
N GLY A 260 -22.59 11.85 -15.52
CA GLY A 260 -21.50 12.66 -15.00
C GLY A 260 -20.16 12.11 -15.46
N ILE A 261 -19.32 12.99 -16.00
CA ILE A 261 -17.92 12.77 -16.41
C ILE A 261 -17.23 11.78 -15.45
N GLN A 262 -16.63 10.70 -15.98
CA GLN A 262 -15.86 9.72 -15.20
C GLN A 262 -14.55 10.34 -14.69
N ASP A 263 -14.64 11.30 -13.77
CA ASP A 263 -13.49 11.90 -13.12
C ASP A 263 -12.72 10.79 -12.37
N PRO A 264 -11.42 10.55 -12.67
CA PRO A 264 -10.62 9.58 -11.96
C PRO A 264 -10.58 9.83 -10.45
N ALA A 265 -10.61 11.09 -10.01
CA ALA A 265 -10.64 11.42 -8.60
C ALA A 265 -11.95 10.96 -7.92
N ALA A 266 -13.09 11.15 -8.59
CA ALA A 266 -14.38 10.65 -8.12
C ALA A 266 -14.37 9.12 -7.99
N ARG A 267 -13.78 8.40 -8.97
CA ARG A 267 -13.66 6.93 -8.92
C ARG A 267 -12.79 6.46 -7.74
N ILE A 268 -11.68 7.15 -7.45
CA ILE A 268 -10.84 6.85 -6.29
C ILE A 268 -11.59 7.12 -4.99
N ALA A 269 -12.32 8.25 -4.90
CA ALA A 269 -13.12 8.59 -3.73
C ALA A 269 -14.23 7.55 -3.49
N SER A 270 -14.93 7.11 -4.54
CA SER A 270 -15.91 6.04 -4.46
C SER A 270 -15.30 4.72 -3.97
N LEU A 271 -14.09 4.35 -4.43
CA LEU A 271 -13.39 3.16 -3.96
C LEU A 271 -13.12 3.24 -2.45
N LEU A 272 -12.59 4.37 -2.00
CA LEU A 272 -12.26 4.57 -0.59
C LEU A 272 -13.52 4.57 0.28
N LEU A 273 -14.59 5.23 -0.16
CA LEU A 273 -15.86 5.24 0.55
C LEU A 273 -16.47 3.84 0.63
N ALA A 274 -16.47 3.09 -0.47
CA ALA A 274 -16.97 1.72 -0.49
C ALA A 274 -16.14 0.84 0.46
N LYS A 275 -14.81 0.98 0.45
CA LYS A 275 -13.93 0.24 1.35
C LYS A 275 -14.07 0.60 2.81
N LEU A 276 -14.25 1.87 3.13
CA LEU A 276 -14.56 2.31 4.50
C LEU A 276 -15.94 1.80 4.92
N GLY A 277 -16.89 1.71 3.98
CA GLY A 277 -18.20 1.09 4.15
C GLY A 277 -18.11 -0.35 4.66
N ASP A 278 -17.20 -1.18 4.12
CA ASP A 278 -16.98 -2.57 4.59
C ASP A 278 -16.66 -2.63 6.10
N TYR A 279 -16.03 -1.59 6.66
CA TYR A 279 -15.68 -1.51 8.09
C TYR A 279 -16.76 -0.89 8.97
N VAL A 280 -17.75 -0.23 8.37
CA VAL A 280 -18.88 0.41 9.06
C VAL A 280 -20.12 -0.49 9.04
N VAL A 281 -20.36 -1.19 7.93
CA VAL A 281 -21.53 -2.04 7.69
C VAL A 281 -21.11 -3.52 7.61
N PRO A 282 -21.45 -4.36 8.60
CA PRO A 282 -21.15 -5.78 8.55
C PRO A 282 -21.82 -6.46 7.34
N GLY A 283 -21.04 -7.15 6.51
CA GLY A 283 -21.56 -8.05 5.45
C GLY A 283 -21.49 -7.54 4.01
N ALA A 284 -21.20 -6.26 3.78
CA ALA A 284 -20.84 -5.76 2.44
C ALA A 284 -19.31 -5.81 2.32
N GLN A 285 -18.76 -6.80 1.61
CA GLN A 285 -17.32 -6.84 1.31
C GLN A 285 -17.10 -6.44 -0.15
N THR A 286 -16.42 -5.32 -0.38
CA THR A 286 -15.97 -4.91 -1.71
C THR A 286 -14.73 -5.71 -2.14
N ALA A 287 -14.83 -7.02 -2.21
CA ALA A 287 -13.72 -7.87 -2.66
C ALA A 287 -13.55 -7.79 -4.18
N LEU A 288 -12.32 -8.01 -4.67
CA LEU A 288 -12.10 -8.42 -6.05
C LEU A 288 -12.73 -9.80 -6.24
N SER A 289 -13.95 -9.86 -6.78
CA SER A 289 -14.49 -11.12 -7.29
C SER A 289 -13.65 -11.54 -8.50
N LEU A 290 -12.67 -12.41 -8.26
CA LEU A 290 -12.04 -13.21 -9.30
C LEU A 290 -13.07 -14.23 -9.80
N ALA A 291 -14.03 -13.78 -10.60
CA ALA A 291 -14.92 -14.65 -11.37
C ALA A 291 -14.30 -14.85 -12.75
N SER A 292 -13.73 -16.04 -12.98
CA SER A 292 -13.46 -16.58 -14.31
C SER A 292 -14.75 -16.60 -15.14
N PRO A 293 -14.74 -16.19 -16.42
CA PRO A 293 -15.93 -16.20 -17.26
C PRO A 293 -16.15 -17.62 -17.80
N ASP A 294 -16.82 -18.48 -17.04
CA ASP A 294 -17.37 -19.72 -17.61
C ASP A 294 -18.83 -19.47 -18.03
N HIS A 295 -19.00 -19.35 -19.33
CA HIS A 295 -20.28 -19.40 -20.02
C HIS A 295 -20.93 -20.78 -19.84
N SER A 296 -22.03 -20.87 -19.09
CA SER A 296 -23.12 -21.84 -19.37
C SER A 296 -24.40 -21.46 -18.60
N GLN A 297 -25.30 -20.79 -19.34
CA GLN A 297 -26.79 -20.75 -19.35
C GLN A 297 -27.63 -21.61 -18.35
N PRO A 298 -28.97 -21.38 -18.23
CA PRO A 298 -29.80 -20.28 -18.77
C PRO A 298 -30.81 -19.66 -17.78
N SER A 299 -31.24 -18.48 -18.20
CA SER A 299 -32.37 -17.64 -17.80
C SER A 299 -33.75 -18.31 -17.63
N ALA A 300 -34.53 -17.83 -16.66
CA ALA A 300 -36.00 -17.68 -16.78
C ALA A 300 -36.52 -16.53 -15.89
N PRO A 301 -37.63 -15.85 -16.29
CA PRO A 301 -37.84 -14.43 -16.02
C PRO A 301 -38.82 -14.15 -14.87
N ALA A 302 -38.81 -12.89 -14.43
CA ALA A 302 -39.88 -12.29 -13.63
C ALA A 302 -41.20 -12.25 -14.42
N SER A 303 -42.28 -12.69 -13.79
CA SER A 303 -43.64 -12.32 -14.19
C SER A 303 -44.55 -12.33 -12.97
N ALA A 304 -45.00 -11.12 -12.61
CA ALA A 304 -46.13 -10.90 -11.73
C ALA A 304 -47.43 -11.36 -12.41
N ALA A 305 -48.31 -12.06 -11.68
CA ALA A 305 -49.74 -12.04 -11.93
C ALA A 305 -50.53 -12.45 -10.68
N VAL A 306 -51.46 -11.54 -10.36
CA VAL A 306 -52.48 -11.48 -9.31
C VAL A 306 -53.47 -12.65 -9.33
N HIS A 307 -53.78 -13.18 -8.13
CA HIS A 307 -55.10 -13.60 -7.62
C HIS A 307 -54.89 -13.86 -6.11
N GLY A 308 -55.61 -13.32 -5.12
CA GLY A 308 -56.97 -12.85 -5.00
C GLY A 308 -57.54 -13.50 -3.73
N GLY A 309 -57.50 -12.81 -2.58
CA GLY A 309 -57.98 -13.35 -1.30
C GLY A 309 -57.96 -12.30 -0.18
N THR A 310 -59.13 -12.03 0.37
CA THR A 310 -59.59 -10.87 1.17
C THR A 310 -59.23 -10.87 2.66
N GLY A 311 -59.06 -9.67 3.23
CA GLY A 311 -59.01 -9.34 4.67
C GLY A 311 -57.58 -9.24 5.20
N ASP A 312 -57.13 -8.23 5.96
CA ASP A 312 -57.80 -7.22 6.77
C ASP A 312 -56.80 -6.06 7.02
N ARG A 313 -57.30 -4.88 7.41
CA ARG A 313 -56.53 -3.65 7.68
C ARG A 313 -55.41 -3.88 8.71
N GLU A 314 -54.20 -3.37 8.44
CA GLU A 314 -53.45 -2.51 9.38
C GLU A 314 -52.11 -2.00 8.83
N ARG A 315 -51.92 -0.68 8.94
CA ARG A 315 -50.65 0.08 9.03
C ARG A 315 -49.62 -0.05 7.90
N LEU A 316 -49.74 0.83 6.92
CA LEU A 316 -48.57 1.44 6.28
C LEU A 316 -48.27 2.72 7.07
N GLU A 317 -47.38 2.64 8.06
CA GLU A 317 -46.77 3.82 8.65
C GLU A 317 -45.64 4.26 7.72
N GLU A 318 -45.90 5.32 6.95
CA GLU A 318 -44.85 6.26 6.57
C GLU A 318 -44.26 6.82 7.87
N THR A 319 -43.05 6.40 8.23
CA THR A 319 -42.24 7.16 9.19
C THR A 319 -40.99 7.60 8.48
N GLU A 320 -41.03 8.88 8.16
CA GLU A 320 -39.93 9.75 7.76
C GLU A 320 -38.63 9.37 8.47
N ALA A 321 -37.54 9.37 7.70
CA ALA A 321 -36.18 9.30 8.22
C ALA A 321 -35.84 10.60 8.98
N GLN A 322 -36.38 10.73 10.19
CA GLN A 322 -36.06 11.77 11.16
C GLN A 322 -35.73 11.13 12.51
N ASP A 323 -34.61 10.43 12.55
CA ASP A 323 -33.71 10.39 13.71
C ASP A 323 -32.45 9.65 13.22
N GLY A 324 -31.28 9.93 13.76
CA GLY A 324 -30.02 9.25 13.37
C GLY A 324 -29.96 7.76 13.74
N ARG A 325 -31.10 7.05 13.76
CA ARG A 325 -31.28 5.66 14.14
C ARG A 325 -31.29 4.79 12.90
N ILE A 326 -30.34 3.87 12.84
CA ILE A 326 -30.30 2.82 11.83
C ILE A 326 -31.10 1.62 12.35
N ALA A 327 -32.08 1.17 11.57
CA ALA A 327 -32.77 -0.09 11.76
C ALA A 327 -32.15 -1.16 10.84
N VAL A 328 -31.78 -2.30 11.41
CA VAL A 328 -31.18 -3.43 10.68
C VAL A 328 -32.05 -4.66 10.88
N TYR A 329 -32.33 -5.38 9.80
CA TYR A 329 -33.04 -6.66 9.87
C TYR A 329 -32.04 -7.81 9.91
N VAL A 330 -32.12 -8.63 10.95
CA VAL A 330 -31.36 -9.86 11.10
C VAL A 330 -32.20 -11.02 10.60
N HIS A 331 -31.66 -11.81 9.68
CA HIS A 331 -32.33 -12.99 9.12
C HIS A 331 -31.67 -14.28 9.61
N LYS A 332 -32.50 -15.23 10.04
CA LYS A 332 -32.11 -16.58 10.46
C LYS A 332 -32.25 -17.55 9.28
N ARG A 333 -31.31 -18.48 9.11
CA ARG A 333 -31.45 -19.58 8.15
C ARG A 333 -32.46 -20.62 8.65
N GLU A 334 -33.04 -21.42 7.75
CA GLU A 334 -34.06 -22.42 8.11
C GLU A 334 -33.52 -23.51 9.06
N ASP A 335 -32.24 -23.87 8.90
CA ASP A 335 -31.50 -24.87 9.68
C ASP A 335 -30.87 -24.33 10.97
N GLN A 336 -30.97 -23.02 11.21
CA GLN A 336 -30.34 -22.33 12.32
C GLN A 336 -31.36 -22.05 13.44
N SER A 337 -30.94 -22.16 14.70
CA SER A 337 -31.77 -21.78 15.85
C SER A 337 -31.67 -20.28 16.16
N SER A 338 -32.73 -19.70 16.73
CA SER A 338 -32.75 -18.28 17.12
C SER A 338 -31.65 -17.94 18.12
N HIS A 339 -31.37 -18.86 19.06
CA HIS A 339 -30.27 -18.74 20.03
C HIS A 339 -28.89 -18.60 19.36
N GLU A 340 -28.60 -19.35 18.30
CA GLU A 340 -27.32 -19.27 17.57
C GLU A 340 -27.11 -17.93 16.85
N VAL A 341 -28.20 -17.24 16.50
CA VAL A 341 -28.15 -15.89 15.91
C VAL A 341 -28.00 -14.83 17.00
N ILE A 342 -28.65 -15.02 18.14
CA ILE A 342 -28.70 -14.05 19.24
C ILE A 342 -27.43 -14.05 20.08
N GLN A 343 -26.85 -15.22 20.35
CA GLN A 343 -25.69 -15.35 21.24
C GLN A 343 -24.47 -14.52 20.77
N PRO A 344 -24.11 -14.48 19.47
CA PRO A 344 -23.04 -13.60 18.97
C PRO A 344 -23.35 -12.11 19.17
N LEU A 345 -24.62 -11.70 19.02
CA LEU A 345 -25.05 -10.31 19.22
C LEU A 345 -24.93 -9.87 20.68
N LEU A 346 -24.99 -10.82 21.63
CA LEU A 346 -24.82 -10.60 23.06
C LEU A 346 -23.36 -10.67 23.54
N SER A 347 -22.50 -11.38 22.81
CA SER A 347 -21.14 -11.71 23.25
C SER A 347 -20.04 -10.77 22.71
N CYS A 348 -20.40 -9.77 21.89
CA CYS A 348 -19.43 -8.83 21.30
C CYS A 348 -19.16 -7.62 22.22
N ASP A 349 -18.03 -7.64 22.95
CA ASP A 349 -17.56 -6.59 23.86
C ASP A 349 -17.06 -5.28 23.19
N GLY A 350 -17.47 -4.97 21.96
CA GLY A 350 -17.04 -3.73 21.31
C GLY A 350 -17.73 -3.41 19.99
N ARG A 351 -18.66 -2.44 20.04
CA ARG A 351 -19.44 -1.75 18.97
C ARG A 351 -20.87 -2.28 18.74
N PRO A 352 -21.67 -1.57 17.93
CA PRO A 352 -22.49 -0.38 18.27
C PRO A 352 -23.69 -0.70 19.19
N PHE A 353 -23.88 -1.96 19.56
CA PHE A 353 -24.99 -2.43 20.37
C PHE A 353 -24.60 -2.42 21.84
N ARG A 354 -24.64 -1.25 22.48
CA ARG A 354 -24.57 -1.19 23.95
C ARG A 354 -25.88 -1.69 24.52
N LEU A 355 -25.97 -2.99 24.76
CA LEU A 355 -27.04 -3.57 25.56
C LEU A 355 -26.74 -3.31 27.05
N GLY A 356 -26.78 -2.04 27.46
CA GLY A 356 -26.54 -1.62 28.85
C GLY A 356 -27.61 -2.14 29.83
N SER A 357 -27.14 -2.59 31.00
CA SER A 357 -27.82 -2.78 32.30
C SER A 357 -29.35 -3.02 32.29
N GLY A 358 -29.77 -4.27 32.50
CA GLY A 358 -31.10 -4.65 33.01
C GLY A 358 -32.31 -4.54 32.08
N ALA A 359 -32.35 -3.56 31.16
CA ALA A 359 -33.49 -3.30 30.27
C ALA A 359 -33.51 -4.15 28.98
N ASN A 360 -32.58 -5.10 28.82
CA ASN A 360 -32.35 -5.81 27.56
C ASN A 360 -32.90 -7.21 27.43
N MET A 361 -33.31 -7.86 28.52
CA MET A 361 -33.89 -9.20 28.42
C MET A 361 -35.16 -9.18 27.58
N GLU A 362 -35.96 -8.13 27.68
CA GLU A 362 -37.20 -7.99 26.90
C GLU A 362 -36.93 -7.84 25.39
N LYS A 363 -35.89 -7.08 25.01
CA LYS A 363 -35.46 -6.96 23.61
C LYS A 363 -34.93 -8.29 23.06
N VAL A 364 -34.18 -9.03 23.86
CA VAL A 364 -33.67 -10.37 23.51
C VAL A 364 -34.82 -11.37 23.34
N VAL A 365 -35.79 -11.39 24.26
CA VAL A 365 -36.96 -12.26 24.19
C VAL A 365 -37.85 -11.91 22.99
N ARG A 366 -38.00 -10.62 22.67
CA ARG A 366 -38.72 -10.16 21.47
C ARG A 366 -38.02 -10.62 20.20
N MET A 367 -36.70 -10.44 20.12
CA MET A 367 -35.88 -10.89 18.99
C MET A 367 -35.92 -12.42 18.81
N ASP A 368 -35.84 -13.19 19.90
CA ASP A 368 -35.98 -14.65 19.87
C ASP A 368 -37.35 -15.09 19.33
N ARG A 369 -38.41 -14.44 19.81
CA ARG A 369 -39.77 -14.69 19.34
C ARG A 369 -39.93 -14.35 17.86
N ASP A 370 -39.38 -13.23 17.39
CA ASP A 370 -39.54 -12.77 16.01
C ASP A 370 -38.71 -13.60 15.03
N LEU A 371 -37.50 -14.01 15.40
CA LEU A 371 -36.67 -14.95 14.64
C LEU A 371 -37.31 -16.34 14.56
N THR A 372 -37.93 -16.80 15.66
CA THR A 372 -38.63 -18.09 15.70
C THR A 372 -39.92 -18.07 14.88
N ARG A 373 -40.65 -16.95 14.89
CA ARG A 373 -41.94 -16.81 14.19
C ARG A 373 -41.79 -16.52 12.71
N SER A 374 -40.86 -15.64 12.34
CA SER A 374 -40.81 -15.03 11.00
C SER A 374 -39.47 -15.20 10.29
N GLY A 375 -38.47 -15.82 10.93
CA GLY A 375 -37.13 -15.96 10.39
C GLY A 375 -36.36 -14.64 10.28
N ARG A 376 -36.93 -13.52 10.75
CA ARG A 376 -36.30 -12.21 10.77
C ARG A 376 -36.63 -11.44 12.04
N ALA A 377 -35.74 -10.55 12.46
CA ALA A 377 -35.98 -9.62 13.56
C ALA A 377 -35.39 -8.25 13.27
N GLU A 378 -36.07 -7.20 13.73
CA GLU A 378 -35.63 -5.82 13.57
C GLU A 378 -34.80 -5.37 14.78
N VAL A 379 -33.68 -4.71 14.51
CA VAL A 379 -32.77 -4.18 15.53
C VAL A 379 -32.54 -2.70 15.25
N ILE A 380 -32.94 -1.85 16.20
CA ILE A 380 -32.81 -0.39 16.11
C ILE A 380 -31.64 0.05 16.98
N THR A 381 -30.74 0.87 16.41
CA THR A 381 -29.65 1.50 17.16
C THR A 381 -30.22 2.64 18.02
N GLU A 382 -30.36 2.42 19.33
CA GLU A 382 -30.69 3.47 20.30
C GLU A 382 -29.41 3.95 21.01
N ASP A 383 -29.20 5.27 21.03
CA ASP A 383 -28.17 6.06 21.74
C ASP A 383 -26.72 6.03 21.23
N THR A 384 -26.48 6.67 20.07
CA THR A 384 -25.18 7.29 19.80
C THR A 384 -25.23 8.77 20.16
N TYR A 385 -24.84 9.12 21.39
CA TYR A 385 -24.38 10.49 21.63
C TYR A 385 -23.06 10.68 20.84
N PRO A 386 -22.91 11.73 20.03
CA PRO A 386 -21.62 12.04 19.43
C PRO A 386 -20.61 12.21 20.57
N PRO A 387 -19.43 11.56 20.52
CA PRO A 387 -18.38 11.91 21.46
C PRO A 387 -18.05 13.38 21.25
N SER A 388 -18.25 14.19 22.30
CA SER A 388 -18.13 15.65 22.34
C SER A 388 -16.68 16.17 22.13
N ASN A 389 -15.84 15.43 21.43
CA ASN A 389 -14.45 15.78 21.11
C ASN A 389 -14.15 15.83 19.60
N TRP A 390 -15.18 15.86 18.75
CA TRP A 390 -15.02 16.06 17.29
C TRP A 390 -15.34 17.48 16.81
N LEU A 391 -15.25 18.50 17.68
CA LEU A 391 -15.10 19.88 17.23
C LEU A 391 -13.67 20.07 16.66
N LEU A 392 -13.42 19.46 15.51
CA LEU A 392 -12.32 19.84 14.63
C LEU A 392 -12.79 21.05 13.82
N SER A 393 -12.29 22.21 14.24
CA SER A 393 -12.16 23.45 13.47
C SER A 393 -12.13 23.20 11.95
N GLU A 394 -13.22 23.55 11.28
CA GLU A 394 -13.29 23.64 9.83
C GLU A 394 -12.37 24.76 9.33
N THR A 395 -11.33 24.38 8.59
CA THR A 395 -10.81 25.18 7.48
C THR A 395 -10.47 24.22 6.35
N VAL A 396 -11.43 24.03 5.44
CA VAL A 396 -11.21 23.34 4.16
C VAL A 396 -10.65 24.37 3.16
N PRO A 397 -9.46 24.15 2.56
CA PRO A 397 -9.00 24.99 1.47
C PRO A 397 -9.77 24.68 0.18
N SER A 398 -10.26 25.75 -0.45
CA SER A 398 -11.23 25.82 -1.55
C SER A 398 -10.74 25.33 -2.92
N LYS A 399 -9.98 24.22 -3.00
CA LYS A 399 -9.42 23.74 -4.27
C LYS A 399 -10.01 22.44 -4.83
N TRP A 400 -11.09 21.95 -4.22
CA TRP A 400 -11.82 20.74 -4.64
C TRP A 400 -13.34 20.98 -4.65
N MET A 401 -13.76 22.07 -5.29
CA MET A 401 -15.14 22.29 -5.72
C MET A 401 -15.16 22.54 -7.22
#